data_AF-A0A3B8ZEM2-F1
#
_entry.id   AF-A0A3B8ZEM2-F1
#
_cell.length_a   1.000
_cell.length_b   1.000
_cell.length_c   1.000
_cell.angle_alpha   90.00
_cell.angle_beta   90.00
_cell.angle_gamma   90.00
#
_symmetry.space_group_name_H-M   'P 1'
#
loop_
_entity.id
_entity.type
_entity.pdbx_description
1 polymer ?
#
loop_
_entity_poly.entity_id
_entity_poly.type
_entity_poly.pdbx_seq_one_letter_code
_entity_poly.pdbx_strand_id
1 'polypeptide(L)'
;EPLYEKVQDRNDGEIKHARTGQTVPPQFPYPASYQVATDASRRQHLAAWIVSRDNPYFATSMVNRLWGYLTGTGLIEPLDDIRAGNPASNPELLNHLRDEFIRSDFDVQHVLRLICNSRTYQLSVAKHDWNSDDQINFSSAKARRLPAEVLYDTVYRVTGTATAIPGVQPGTRAAQLPDVTFNLADGFLNNLGRPPRESACECERSQELQLGPVMALVSGPTVGTAI
;
A
#
# COMPACT_ATOMS: atom_id res chain seq x y z
N GLU A 1 -0.57 22.40 -24.35
CA GLU A 1 0.67 22.08 -23.61
C GLU A 1 0.67 20.60 -23.28
N PRO A 2 1.82 19.91 -23.17
CA PRO A 2 1.80 18.49 -22.83
C PRO A 2 1.26 18.32 -21.40
N LEU A 3 0.30 17.41 -21.22
CA LEU A 3 -0.27 17.01 -19.93
C LEU A 3 0.67 16.05 -19.16
N TYR A 4 1.98 16.19 -19.30
CA TYR A 4 2.93 15.31 -18.62
C TYR A 4 4.03 16.11 -17.94
N GLU A 5 4.39 15.66 -16.74
CA GLU A 5 5.53 16.18 -16.00
C GLU A 5 6.83 15.58 -16.55
N LYS A 6 7.79 16.42 -16.92
CA LYS A 6 9.11 15.96 -17.37
C LYS A 6 10.09 15.97 -16.19
N VAL A 7 10.31 14.80 -15.60
CA VAL A 7 11.30 14.60 -14.54
C VAL A 7 12.69 14.42 -15.17
N GLN A 8 13.63 15.30 -14.84
CA GLN A 8 15.01 15.25 -15.33
C GLN A 8 16.01 15.54 -14.20
N ASP A 9 17.17 14.89 -14.24
CA ASP A 9 18.27 15.25 -13.35
C ASP A 9 18.85 16.60 -13.77
N ARG A 10 19.14 17.46 -12.80
CA ARG A 10 19.78 18.75 -13.01
C ARG A 10 21.00 18.87 -12.10
N ASN A 11 21.98 19.65 -12.56
CA ASN A 11 23.21 19.93 -11.82
C ASN A 11 23.11 21.22 -10.97
N ASP A 12 21.90 21.73 -10.74
CA ASP A 12 21.60 22.88 -9.89
C ASP A 12 20.78 22.45 -8.65
N GLY A 13 20.33 23.41 -7.84
CA GLY A 13 19.56 23.14 -6.61
C GLY A 13 20.37 23.07 -5.32
N GLU A 14 21.56 23.68 -5.31
CA GLU A 14 22.37 23.79 -4.10
C GLU A 14 21.69 24.64 -3.02
N ILE A 15 21.70 24.14 -1.78
CA ILE A 15 21.15 24.83 -0.63
C ILE A 15 22.29 25.51 0.12
N LYS A 16 22.16 26.82 0.34
CA LYS A 16 23.07 27.60 1.17
C LYS A 16 22.61 27.59 2.62
N HIS A 17 23.54 27.35 3.53
CA HIS A 17 23.27 27.42 4.96
C HIS A 17 22.94 28.87 5.35
N ALA A 18 21.75 29.10 5.91
CA ALA A 18 21.20 30.43 6.16
C ALA A 18 22.13 31.36 6.98
N ARG A 19 22.90 30.81 7.93
CA ARG A 19 23.81 31.59 8.79
C ARG A 19 25.21 31.81 8.21
N THR A 20 25.74 30.87 7.43
CA THR A 20 27.15 30.90 7.00
C THR A 20 27.30 31.25 5.52
N GLY A 21 26.22 31.19 4.73
CA GLY A 21 26.22 31.43 3.29
C GLY A 21 26.94 30.34 2.47
N GLN A 22 27.52 29.34 3.14
CA GLN A 22 28.21 28.23 2.50
C GLN A 22 27.23 27.22 1.92
N THR A 23 27.60 26.63 0.79
CA THR A 23 26.85 25.54 0.16
C THR A 23 26.96 24.29 1.03
N VAL A 24 25.82 23.70 1.38
CA VAL A 24 25.77 22.49 2.19
C VAL A 24 25.78 21.28 1.26
N PRO A 25 26.79 20.37 1.35
CA PRO A 25 26.75 19.15 0.56
C PRO A 25 25.56 18.28 1.00
N PRO A 26 24.89 17.58 0.07
CA PRO A 26 23.81 16.68 0.42
C PRO A 26 24.33 15.55 1.31
N GLN A 27 23.62 15.29 2.40
CA GLN A 27 23.95 14.23 3.34
C GLN A 27 22.69 13.46 3.72
N PHE A 28 22.83 12.14 3.89
CA PHE A 28 21.74 11.30 4.37
C PHE A 28 21.58 11.41 5.89
N PRO A 29 20.35 11.26 6.42
CA PRO A 29 20.09 11.36 7.87
C PRO A 29 20.86 10.35 8.73
N TYR A 30 21.26 9.22 8.16
CA TYR A 30 22.03 8.17 8.83
C TYR A 30 22.94 7.44 7.83
N PRO A 31 24.06 6.87 8.30
CA PRO A 31 24.96 6.10 7.45
C PRO A 31 24.29 4.79 7.01
N ALA A 32 24.48 4.43 5.75
CA ALA A 32 24.12 3.12 5.21
C ALA A 32 25.07 2.80 4.05
N SER A 33 25.48 1.54 3.91
CA SER A 33 26.36 1.13 2.81
C SER A 33 25.55 0.93 1.53
N TYR A 34 25.96 1.55 0.44
CA TYR A 34 25.34 1.34 -0.87
C TYR A 34 26.39 1.43 -1.97
N GLN A 35 26.10 0.79 -3.10
CA GLN A 35 26.96 0.79 -4.28
C GLN A 35 26.26 1.55 -5.40
N VAL A 36 27.03 2.34 -6.13
CA VAL A 36 26.53 3.13 -7.25
C VAL A 36 27.70 3.43 -8.22
N ALA A 37 27.39 3.66 -9.49
CA ALA A 37 28.39 4.03 -10.49
C ALA A 37 29.09 5.36 -10.13
N THR A 38 30.32 5.55 -10.62
CA THR A 38 31.13 6.74 -10.30
C THR A 38 30.52 8.04 -10.86
N ASP A 39 29.77 7.95 -11.95
CA ASP A 39 29.08 9.04 -12.65
C ASP A 39 27.59 9.13 -12.30
N ALA A 40 27.16 8.49 -11.21
CA ALA A 40 25.76 8.41 -10.85
C ALA A 40 25.15 9.75 -10.44
N SER A 41 23.90 9.96 -10.82
CA SER A 41 23.15 11.16 -10.44
C SER A 41 22.76 11.13 -8.96
N ARG A 42 22.48 12.32 -8.39
CA ARG A 42 22.01 12.44 -6.98
C ARG A 42 20.79 11.55 -6.69
N ARG A 43 19.90 11.40 -7.67
CA ARG A 43 18.72 10.55 -7.58
C ARG A 43 19.08 9.05 -7.54
N GLN A 44 20.09 8.63 -8.30
CA GLN A 44 20.60 7.25 -8.22
C GLN A 44 21.27 6.97 -6.87
N HIS A 45 22.04 7.92 -6.34
CA HIS A 45 22.59 7.85 -4.99
C HIS A 45 21.48 7.71 -3.94
N LEU A 46 20.43 8.54 -4.02
CA LEU A 46 19.29 8.47 -3.11
C LEU A 46 18.56 7.12 -3.21
N ALA A 47 18.27 6.66 -4.43
CA ALA A 47 17.60 5.39 -4.65
C ALA A 47 18.40 4.22 -4.05
N ALA A 48 19.72 4.17 -4.30
CA ALA A 48 20.61 3.14 -3.76
C ALA A 48 20.70 3.20 -2.22
N TRP A 49 20.68 4.39 -1.63
CA TRP A 49 20.67 4.56 -0.18
C TRP A 49 19.34 4.12 0.46
N ILE A 50 18.19 4.44 -0.16
CA ILE A 50 16.87 4.05 0.34
C ILE A 50 16.77 2.53 0.45
N VAL A 51 17.18 1.80 -0.59
CA VAL A 51 17.08 0.33 -0.64
C VAL A 51 18.32 -0.38 -0.09
N SER A 52 19.20 0.34 0.60
CA SER A 52 20.36 -0.27 1.25
C SER A 52 19.91 -1.31 2.27
N ARG A 53 20.63 -2.43 2.34
CA ARG A 53 20.41 -3.49 3.35
C ARG A 53 20.69 -2.99 4.78
N ASP A 54 21.50 -1.95 4.91
CA ASP A 54 21.83 -1.32 6.18
C ASP A 54 20.82 -0.21 6.56
N ASN A 55 19.86 0.10 5.68
CA ASN A 55 18.81 1.06 5.98
C ASN A 55 17.83 0.45 7.01
N PRO A 56 17.73 1.02 8.23
CA PRO A 56 16.92 0.41 9.29
C PRO A 56 15.41 0.57 9.06
N TYR A 57 14.99 1.46 8.15
CA TYR A 57 13.60 1.82 7.95
C TYR A 57 12.97 1.20 6.72
N PHE A 58 13.69 1.09 5.59
CA PHE A 58 13.08 0.65 4.32
C PHE A 58 12.44 -0.73 4.43
N ALA A 59 13.23 -1.73 4.84
CA ALA A 59 12.74 -3.09 4.98
C ALA A 59 11.64 -3.17 6.05
N THR A 60 11.85 -2.54 7.20
CA THR A 60 10.91 -2.50 8.33
C THR A 60 9.56 -1.89 7.93
N SER A 61 9.59 -0.75 7.25
CA SER A 61 8.39 -0.05 6.76
C SER A 61 7.64 -0.88 5.74
N MET A 62 8.35 -1.46 4.77
CA MET A 62 7.72 -2.27 3.74
C MET A 62 7.03 -3.51 4.32
N VAL A 63 7.71 -4.29 5.17
CA VAL A 63 7.12 -5.50 5.74
C VAL A 63 5.97 -5.19 6.71
N ASN A 64 6.06 -4.08 7.47
CA ASN A 64 4.96 -3.62 8.32
C ASN A 64 3.73 -3.26 7.48
N ARG A 65 3.93 -2.58 6.34
CA ARG A 65 2.86 -2.22 5.40
C ARG A 65 2.22 -3.45 4.78
N LEU A 66 3.02 -4.40 4.28
CA LEU A 66 2.52 -5.68 3.73
C LEU A 66 1.72 -6.46 4.78
N TRP A 67 2.22 -6.53 6.01
CA TRP A 67 1.52 -7.16 7.13
C TRP A 67 0.19 -6.48 7.41
N GLY A 68 0.17 -5.15 7.54
CA GLY A 68 -1.05 -4.38 7.78
C GLY A 68 -2.08 -4.55 6.66
N TYR A 69 -1.65 -4.58 5.40
CA TYR A 69 -2.52 -4.83 4.26
C TYR A 69 -3.07 -6.24 4.18
N LEU A 70 -2.44 -7.23 4.81
CA LEU A 70 -2.92 -8.60 4.83
C LEU A 70 -3.73 -8.93 6.09
N THR A 71 -3.40 -8.33 7.23
CA THR A 71 -4.00 -8.65 8.53
C THR A 71 -4.94 -7.57 9.07
N GLY A 72 -4.94 -6.38 8.46
CA GLY A 72 -5.80 -5.24 8.79
C GLY A 72 -5.23 -4.29 9.83
N THR A 73 -4.11 -4.62 10.46
CA THR A 73 -3.43 -3.76 11.44
C THR A 73 -1.94 -4.03 11.36
N GLY A 74 -1.14 -2.97 11.35
CA GLY A 74 0.31 -3.10 11.35
C GLY A 74 0.84 -3.75 12.63
N LEU A 75 2.05 -4.27 12.56
CA LEU A 75 2.84 -4.56 13.77
C LEU A 75 3.20 -3.25 14.46
N ILE A 76 3.44 -2.19 13.69
CA ILE A 76 3.46 -0.79 14.14
C ILE A 76 2.24 -0.12 13.52
N GLU A 77 1.41 0.51 14.36
CA GLU A 77 0.20 1.23 13.94
C GLU A 77 0.24 2.64 14.56
N PRO A 78 0.03 3.74 13.80
CA PRO A 78 -0.17 3.80 12.35
C PRO A 78 0.99 3.23 11.51
N LEU A 79 0.71 2.67 10.33
CA LEU A 79 1.70 2.00 9.47
C LEU A 79 2.96 2.81 9.18
N ASP A 80 2.79 4.14 9.05
CA ASP A 80 3.85 5.08 8.69
C ASP A 80 4.49 5.78 9.93
N ASP A 81 3.99 5.54 11.15
CA ASP A 81 4.50 6.17 12.39
C ASP A 81 5.60 5.31 13.06
N ILE A 82 6.68 5.07 12.31
CA ILE A 82 7.83 4.26 12.76
C ILE A 82 8.80 5.16 13.54
N ARG A 83 8.72 5.09 14.86
CA ARG A 83 9.58 5.85 15.78
C ARG A 83 9.85 5.08 17.06
N ALA A 84 10.90 5.46 17.79
CA ALA A 84 11.27 4.80 19.05
C ALA A 84 10.14 4.79 20.10
N GLY A 85 9.27 5.81 20.10
CA GLY A 85 8.11 5.89 20.99
C GLY A 85 6.86 5.13 20.52
N ASN A 86 6.92 4.44 19.38
CA ASN A 86 5.85 3.60 18.85
C ASN A 86 6.41 2.21 18.48
N PRO A 87 6.75 1.38 19.48
CA PRO A 87 7.34 0.07 19.22
C PRO A 87 6.31 -0.87 18.59
N ALA A 88 6.81 -1.88 17.87
CA ALA A 88 5.94 -2.91 17.31
C ALA A 88 5.24 -3.73 18.42
N SER A 89 4.00 -4.15 18.18
CA SER A 89 3.26 -5.05 19.07
C SER A 89 3.95 -6.41 19.23
N ASN A 90 4.70 -6.83 18.21
CA ASN A 90 5.56 -8.01 18.25
C ASN A 90 6.89 -7.72 17.53
N PRO A 91 7.92 -7.23 18.24
CA PRO A 91 9.22 -6.89 17.66
C PRO A 91 9.96 -8.07 17.03
N GLU A 92 9.84 -9.26 17.63
CA GLU A 92 10.49 -10.48 17.13
C GLU A 92 9.95 -10.88 15.75
N LEU A 93 8.63 -10.82 15.57
CA LEU A 93 7.98 -11.08 14.29
C LEU A 93 8.35 -10.01 13.26
N LEU A 94 8.36 -8.73 13.63
CA LEU A 94 8.75 -7.65 12.72
C LEU A 94 10.19 -7.82 12.25
N ASN A 95 11.11 -8.12 13.17
CA ASN A 95 12.50 -8.40 12.86
C ASN A 95 12.64 -9.63 11.94
N HIS A 96 11.90 -10.70 12.20
CA HIS A 96 11.91 -11.89 11.35
C HIS A 96 11.46 -11.58 9.91
N LEU A 97 10.34 -10.86 9.73
CA LEU A 97 9.87 -10.49 8.40
C LEU A 97 10.84 -9.56 7.68
N ARG A 98 11.43 -8.59 8.40
CA ARG A 98 12.45 -7.68 7.86
C ARG A 98 13.65 -8.47 7.34
N ASP A 99 14.15 -9.40 8.13
CA ASP A 99 15.34 -10.20 7.79
C ASP A 99 15.05 -11.14 6.60
N GLU A 100 13.85 -11.71 6.53
CA GLU A 100 13.38 -12.48 5.36
C GLU A 100 13.33 -11.62 4.11
N PHE A 101 12.80 -10.39 4.22
CA PHE A 101 12.72 -9.46 3.10
C PHE A 101 14.12 -9.09 2.57
N ILE A 102 15.05 -8.74 3.46
CA ILE A 102 16.45 -8.46 3.10
C ILE A 102 17.12 -9.71 2.49
N ARG A 103 16.94 -10.89 3.09
CA ARG A 103 17.55 -12.14 2.61
C ARG A 103 17.06 -12.52 1.21
N SER A 104 15.78 -12.25 0.92
CA SER A 104 15.17 -12.49 -0.39
C SER A 104 15.50 -11.42 -1.45
N ASP A 105 16.41 -10.48 -1.15
CA ASP A 105 16.74 -9.34 -2.02
C ASP A 105 15.52 -8.46 -2.32
N PHE A 106 14.74 -8.19 -1.27
CA PHE A 106 13.53 -7.37 -1.31
C PHE A 106 12.41 -7.95 -2.20
N ASP A 107 12.29 -9.27 -2.28
CA ASP A 107 11.18 -9.94 -2.97
C ASP A 107 9.87 -9.83 -2.16
N VAL A 108 8.97 -8.98 -2.65
CA VAL A 108 7.63 -8.79 -2.07
C VAL A 108 6.81 -10.07 -2.12
N GLN A 109 6.92 -10.87 -3.20
CA GLN A 109 6.16 -12.11 -3.33
C GLN A 109 6.60 -13.16 -2.30
N HIS A 110 7.89 -13.20 -1.96
CA HIS A 110 8.42 -14.05 -0.90
C HIS A 110 7.76 -13.73 0.45
N VAL A 111 7.76 -12.45 0.85
CA VAL A 111 7.16 -12.01 2.13
C VAL A 111 5.64 -12.25 2.14
N LEU A 112 4.94 -11.94 1.05
CA LEU A 112 3.51 -12.21 0.94
C LEU A 112 3.22 -13.72 1.11
N ARG A 113 4.00 -14.59 0.48
CA ARG A 113 3.86 -16.05 0.63
C ARG A 113 4.10 -16.49 2.07
N LEU A 114 5.11 -15.93 2.73
CA LEU A 114 5.41 -16.23 4.14
C LEU A 114 4.24 -15.85 5.06
N ILE A 115 3.67 -14.66 4.88
CA ILE A 115 2.51 -14.20 5.66
C ILE A 115 1.29 -15.07 5.38
N CYS A 116 0.94 -15.30 4.10
CA CYS A 116 -0.25 -16.07 3.72
C CYS A 116 -0.21 -17.54 4.17
N ASN A 117 0.98 -18.13 4.32
CA ASN A 117 1.17 -19.49 4.83
C ASN A 117 1.31 -19.55 6.36
N SER A 118 1.29 -18.41 7.06
CA SER A 118 1.38 -18.39 8.52
C SER A 118 0.08 -18.83 9.18
N ARG A 119 0.19 -19.43 10.38
CA ARG A 119 -0.98 -19.73 11.22
C ARG A 119 -1.80 -18.47 11.48
N THR A 120 -1.14 -17.34 11.77
CA THR A 120 -1.78 -16.06 12.10
C THR A 120 -2.71 -15.58 11.00
N TYR A 121 -2.28 -15.66 9.73
CA TYR A 121 -3.10 -15.26 8.60
C TYR A 121 -4.29 -16.20 8.36
N GLN A 122 -4.14 -17.49 8.70
CA GLN A 122 -5.18 -18.51 8.49
C GLN A 122 -6.18 -18.63 9.65
N LEU A 123 -6.08 -17.79 10.68
CA LEU A 123 -7.03 -17.80 11.79
C LEU A 123 -8.45 -17.47 11.31
N SER A 124 -9.44 -17.98 12.05
CA SER A 124 -10.84 -17.63 11.81
C SER A 124 -11.12 -16.18 12.25
N VAL A 125 -12.09 -15.56 11.60
CA VAL A 125 -12.68 -14.28 12.06
C VAL A 125 -13.52 -14.47 13.33
N ALA A 126 -14.01 -15.70 13.57
CA ALA A 126 -14.76 -16.01 14.77
C ALA A 126 -13.90 -15.83 16.02
N LYS A 127 -14.35 -14.94 16.90
CA LYS A 127 -13.74 -14.67 18.21
C LYS A 127 -14.41 -15.49 19.30
N HIS A 128 -13.69 -15.68 20.40
CA HIS A 128 -14.16 -16.24 21.66
C HIS A 128 -14.19 -15.13 22.72
N ASP A 129 -14.85 -15.38 23.85
CA ASP A 129 -14.97 -14.40 24.94
C ASP A 129 -13.60 -13.91 25.44
N TRP A 130 -12.58 -14.78 25.40
CA TRP A 130 -11.21 -14.49 25.87
C TRP A 130 -10.38 -13.64 24.91
N ASN A 131 -10.84 -13.40 23.69
CA ASN A 131 -10.09 -12.61 22.69
C ASN A 131 -10.97 -11.64 21.91
N SER A 132 -12.19 -11.39 22.38
CA SER A 132 -13.18 -10.54 21.73
C SER A 132 -12.65 -9.12 21.48
N ASP A 133 -11.87 -8.66 22.44
CA ASP A 133 -11.31 -7.33 22.66
C ASP A 133 -9.85 -7.24 22.22
N ASP A 134 -9.25 -8.33 21.73
CA ASP A 134 -7.92 -8.27 21.11
C ASP A 134 -7.97 -7.50 19.78
N GLN A 135 -7.12 -6.48 19.70
CA GLN A 135 -6.97 -5.61 18.54
C GLN A 135 -5.56 -5.61 17.95
N ILE A 136 -4.54 -6.07 18.67
CA ILE A 136 -3.13 -5.88 18.25
C ILE A 136 -2.29 -7.16 18.29
N ASN A 137 -2.78 -8.22 18.91
CA ASN A 137 -2.04 -9.48 19.07
C ASN A 137 -2.39 -10.54 18.03
N PHE A 138 -3.28 -10.21 17.08
CA PHE A 138 -3.66 -11.08 15.96
C PHE A 138 -4.17 -12.46 16.41
N SER A 139 -4.91 -12.52 17.53
CA SER A 139 -5.49 -13.77 18.03
C SER A 139 -6.66 -14.32 17.21
N SER A 140 -7.15 -13.54 16.25
CA SER A 140 -8.19 -13.88 15.26
C SER A 140 -7.95 -13.08 13.98
N ALA A 141 -8.51 -13.53 12.86
CA ALA A 141 -8.50 -12.75 11.63
C ALA A 141 -9.46 -11.56 11.73
N LYS A 142 -9.06 -10.43 11.15
CA LYS A 142 -9.94 -9.26 11.04
C LYS A 142 -10.69 -9.30 9.71
N ALA A 143 -12.01 -9.11 9.76
CA ALA A 143 -12.79 -8.86 8.56
C ALA A 143 -12.39 -7.50 8.00
N ARG A 144 -12.07 -7.45 6.70
CA ARG A 144 -11.60 -6.25 6.02
C ARG A 144 -12.47 -6.00 4.81
N ARG A 145 -12.74 -4.72 4.56
CA ARG A 145 -13.47 -4.31 3.38
C ARG A 145 -12.57 -4.48 2.15
N LEU A 146 -13.13 -5.05 1.09
CA LEU A 146 -12.44 -5.12 -0.19
C LEU A 146 -12.36 -3.72 -0.83
N PRO A 147 -11.23 -3.36 -1.46
CA PRO A 147 -11.13 -2.21 -2.36
C PRO A 147 -12.28 -2.18 -3.36
N ALA A 148 -12.74 -0.98 -3.77
CA ALA A 148 -13.86 -0.81 -4.70
C ALA A 148 -13.72 -1.67 -5.97
N GLU A 149 -12.52 -1.68 -6.54
CA GLU A 149 -12.18 -2.40 -7.76
C GLU A 149 -12.25 -3.92 -7.54
N VAL A 150 -11.69 -4.41 -6.43
CA VAL A 150 -11.71 -5.83 -6.07
C VAL A 150 -13.12 -6.28 -5.73
N LEU A 151 -13.91 -5.45 -5.05
CA LEU A 151 -15.31 -5.73 -4.73
C LEU A 151 -16.14 -5.85 -6.02
N TYR A 152 -15.98 -4.92 -6.96
CA TYR A 152 -16.61 -4.98 -8.27
C TYR A 152 -16.24 -6.29 -8.99
N ASP A 153 -14.94 -6.56 -9.12
CA ASP A 153 -14.46 -7.77 -9.79
C ASP A 153 -14.96 -9.06 -9.12
N THR A 154 -15.09 -9.07 -7.79
CA THR A 154 -15.59 -10.22 -7.03
C THR A 154 -17.06 -10.50 -7.33
N VAL A 155 -17.90 -9.46 -7.40
CA VAL A 155 -19.33 -9.61 -7.72
C VAL A 155 -19.50 -10.33 -9.07
N TYR A 156 -18.90 -9.78 -10.13
CA TYR A 156 -18.98 -10.36 -11.48
C TYR A 156 -18.31 -11.74 -11.58
N ARG A 157 -17.22 -11.95 -10.84
CA ARG A 157 -16.54 -13.25 -10.79
C ARG A 157 -17.43 -14.34 -10.19
N VAL A 158 -18.18 -14.02 -9.13
CA VAL A 158 -19.05 -14.98 -8.42
C VAL A 158 -20.33 -15.25 -9.19
N THR A 159 -20.93 -14.24 -9.83
CA THR A 159 -22.14 -14.42 -10.64
C THR A 159 -21.87 -15.02 -12.02
N GLY A 160 -20.61 -15.01 -12.48
CA GLY A 160 -20.22 -15.55 -13.77
C GLY A 160 -20.54 -14.64 -14.96
N THR A 161 -20.94 -13.39 -14.71
CA THR A 161 -21.20 -12.41 -15.75
C THR A 161 -19.92 -11.66 -16.14
N ALA A 162 -19.83 -11.24 -17.40
CA ALA A 162 -18.70 -10.44 -17.87
C ALA A 162 -18.84 -8.99 -17.39
N THR A 163 -17.74 -8.40 -16.93
CA THR A 163 -17.69 -6.97 -16.59
C THR A 163 -17.91 -6.12 -17.85
N ALA A 164 -18.66 -5.03 -17.71
CA ALA A 164 -19.00 -4.12 -18.80
C ALA A 164 -18.62 -2.68 -18.44
N ILE A 165 -17.32 -2.41 -18.30
CA ILE A 165 -16.81 -1.09 -17.97
C ILE A 165 -16.72 -0.24 -19.24
N PRO A 166 -17.34 0.96 -19.30
CA PRO A 166 -17.27 1.82 -20.48
C PRO A 166 -15.83 2.17 -20.90
N GLY A 167 -15.54 2.10 -22.20
CA GLY A 167 -14.24 2.47 -22.76
C GLY A 167 -13.19 1.35 -22.78
N VAL A 168 -13.47 0.18 -22.22
CA VAL A 168 -12.59 -1.01 -22.29
C VAL A 168 -13.34 -2.22 -22.85
N GLN A 169 -12.60 -3.28 -23.18
CA GLN A 169 -13.20 -4.51 -23.68
C GLN A 169 -14.04 -5.21 -22.60
N PRO A 170 -15.20 -5.79 -22.95
CA PRO A 170 -15.97 -6.62 -22.02
C PRO A 170 -15.10 -7.72 -21.38
N GLY A 171 -15.27 -7.93 -20.08
CA GLY A 171 -14.44 -8.87 -19.30
C GLY A 171 -13.14 -8.27 -18.74
N THR A 172 -12.83 -7.02 -19.03
CA THR A 172 -11.71 -6.31 -18.37
C THR A 172 -12.02 -6.11 -16.88
N ARG A 173 -11.09 -6.48 -15.99
CA ARG A 173 -11.26 -6.28 -14.55
C ARG A 173 -11.09 -4.80 -14.17
N ALA A 174 -11.87 -4.34 -13.20
CA ALA A 174 -11.72 -3.00 -12.63
C ALA A 174 -10.31 -2.80 -12.06
N ALA A 175 -9.68 -3.84 -11.49
CA ALA A 175 -8.30 -3.79 -11.01
C ALA A 175 -7.25 -3.60 -12.13
N GLN A 176 -7.61 -3.76 -13.40
CA GLN A 176 -6.72 -3.59 -14.56
C GLN A 176 -6.90 -2.23 -15.25
N LEU A 177 -7.76 -1.35 -14.74
CA LEU A 177 -7.96 -0.04 -15.34
C LEU A 177 -6.70 0.83 -15.21
N PRO A 178 -6.28 1.50 -16.29
CA PRO A 178 -5.03 2.27 -16.29
C PRO A 178 -5.14 3.55 -15.45
N ASP A 179 -6.31 4.19 -15.44
CA ASP A 179 -6.55 5.45 -14.74
C ASP A 179 -8.02 5.58 -14.26
N VAL A 180 -8.33 6.72 -13.64
CA VAL A 180 -9.64 7.02 -13.05
C VAL A 180 -10.67 7.54 -14.05
N THR A 181 -10.28 7.80 -15.30
CA THR A 181 -11.19 8.34 -16.34
C THR A 181 -12.26 7.32 -16.74
N PHE A 182 -11.95 6.03 -16.59
CA PHE A 182 -12.88 4.91 -16.77
C PHE A 182 -13.87 4.86 -15.60
N ASN A 183 -15.01 5.51 -15.76
CA ASN A 183 -16.08 5.58 -14.77
C ASN A 183 -17.25 4.66 -15.16
N LEU A 184 -17.83 4.02 -14.15
CA LEU A 184 -19.11 3.33 -14.29
C LEU A 184 -20.24 4.36 -14.29
N ALA A 185 -21.29 4.09 -15.05
CA ALA A 185 -22.45 4.99 -15.17
C ALA A 185 -23.17 5.22 -13.82
N ASP A 186 -23.07 4.26 -12.90
CA ASP A 186 -23.67 4.32 -11.56
C ASP A 186 -22.72 4.85 -10.49
N GLY A 187 -21.49 5.20 -10.86
CA GLY A 187 -20.48 5.72 -9.94
C GLY A 187 -19.98 4.72 -8.90
N PHE A 188 -20.23 3.41 -9.05
CA PHE A 188 -19.93 2.39 -8.03
C PHE A 188 -18.49 2.46 -7.50
N LEU A 189 -17.50 2.59 -8.39
CA LEU A 189 -16.09 2.64 -7.99
C LEU A 189 -15.78 3.86 -7.10
N ASN A 190 -16.30 5.04 -7.46
CA ASN A 190 -16.05 6.27 -6.73
C ASN A 190 -16.81 6.28 -5.40
N ASN A 191 -18.06 5.82 -5.39
CA ASN A 191 -18.87 5.68 -4.18
C ASN A 191 -18.21 4.76 -3.16
N LEU A 192 -17.49 3.73 -3.62
CA LEU A 192 -16.77 2.80 -2.76
C LEU A 192 -15.31 3.22 -2.50
N GLY A 193 -14.96 4.49 -2.73
CA GLY A 193 -13.69 5.05 -2.27
C GLY A 193 -12.48 4.69 -3.14
N ARG A 194 -12.69 4.44 -4.44
CA ARG A 194 -11.59 4.43 -5.42
C ARG A 194 -10.88 5.80 -5.35
N PRO A 195 -9.54 5.83 -5.19
CA PRO A 195 -8.82 7.09 -5.11
C PRO A 195 -8.91 7.87 -6.43
N PRO A 196 -9.07 9.21 -6.39
CA PRO A 196 -9.06 10.07 -7.58
C PRO A 196 -7.69 10.15 -8.26
N ARG A 197 -6.60 9.72 -7.60
CA ARG A 197 -5.22 9.71 -8.12
C ARG A 197 -4.72 11.12 -8.47
N GLU A 198 -5.05 12.10 -7.63
CA GLU A 198 -4.53 13.47 -7.77
C GLU A 198 -3.11 13.58 -7.19
N SER A 199 -2.77 12.72 -6.23
CA SER A 199 -1.48 12.59 -5.59
C SER A 199 -1.04 11.12 -5.50
N ALA A 200 0.22 10.91 -5.13
CA ALA A 200 0.76 9.59 -4.83
C ALA A 200 0.38 9.08 -3.41
N CYS A 201 -0.49 9.80 -2.69
CA CYS A 201 -0.85 9.44 -1.33
C CYS A 201 -1.87 8.30 -1.29
N GLU A 202 -1.55 7.23 -0.54
CA GLU A 202 -2.53 6.18 -0.22
C GLU A 202 -3.76 6.74 0.53
N CYS A 203 -3.59 7.84 1.26
CA CYS A 203 -4.65 8.49 2.02
C CYS A 203 -5.84 8.97 1.18
N GLU A 204 -5.69 9.06 -0.14
CA GLU A 204 -6.80 9.33 -1.06
C GLU A 204 -7.84 8.20 -1.12
N ARG A 205 -7.45 6.98 -0.77
CA ARG A 205 -8.36 5.83 -0.73
C ARG A 205 -9.18 5.89 0.56
N SER A 206 -10.50 6.00 0.43
CA SER A 206 -11.40 5.92 1.58
C SER A 206 -11.96 4.51 1.76
N GLN A 207 -11.81 3.97 2.97
CA GLN A 207 -12.46 2.72 3.36
C GLN A 207 -13.69 2.94 4.25
N GLU A 208 -14.09 4.19 4.47
CA GLU A 208 -15.21 4.52 5.35
C GLU A 208 -16.53 3.89 4.89
N LEU A 209 -17.34 3.48 5.87
CA LEU A 209 -18.68 2.97 5.65
C LEU A 209 -19.66 4.13 5.64
N GLN A 210 -20.17 4.46 4.45
CA GLN A 210 -21.22 5.44 4.27
C GLN A 210 -22.51 4.74 3.81
N LEU A 211 -23.67 5.29 4.23
CA LEU A 211 -24.96 4.69 3.91
C LEU A 211 -25.24 4.66 2.39
N GLY A 212 -24.85 5.72 1.66
CA GLY A 212 -25.05 5.82 0.21
C GLY A 212 -24.39 4.67 -0.58
N PRO A 213 -23.09 4.43 -0.41
CA PRO A 213 -22.39 3.29 -1.03
C PRO A 213 -22.98 1.92 -0.66
N VAL A 214 -23.48 1.75 0.57
CA VAL A 214 -24.17 0.50 0.99
C VAL A 214 -25.47 0.32 0.21
N MET A 215 -26.28 1.38 0.09
CA MET A 215 -27.52 1.33 -0.70
C MET A 215 -27.24 1.07 -2.19
N ALA A 216 -26.17 1.66 -2.73
CA ALA A 216 -25.73 1.41 -4.11
C ALA A 216 -25.27 -0.04 -4.32
N LEU A 217 -24.70 -0.70 -3.30
CA LEU A 217 -24.36 -2.12 -3.39
C LEU A 217 -25.62 -3.01 -3.35
N VAL A 218 -26.61 -2.70 -2.51
CA VAL A 218 -27.82 -3.54 -2.33
C VAL A 218 -28.81 -3.39 -3.48
N SER A 219 -29.05 -2.17 -3.94
CA SER A 219 -30.12 -1.86 -4.90
C SER A 219 -29.60 -1.25 -6.21
N GLY A 220 -28.27 -1.08 -6.33
CA GLY A 220 -27.68 -0.44 -7.50
C GLY A 220 -27.54 -1.38 -8.70
N PRO A 221 -27.35 -0.80 -9.89
CA PRO A 221 -27.31 -1.55 -11.12
C PRO A 221 -26.08 -2.47 -11.19
N THR A 222 -24.94 -2.11 -10.57
CA THR A 222 -23.75 -2.99 -10.54
C THR A 222 -24.07 -4.43 -10.09
N VAL A 223 -24.86 -4.62 -9.04
CA VAL A 223 -25.29 -5.96 -8.60
C VAL A 223 -26.49 -6.44 -9.40
N GLY A 224 -27.45 -5.55 -9.69
CA GLY A 224 -28.66 -5.89 -10.45
C GLY A 224 -28.41 -6.36 -11.89
N THR A 225 -27.34 -5.93 -12.54
CA THR A 225 -26.92 -6.42 -13.87
C THR A 225 -26.03 -7.65 -13.80
N ALA A 226 -25.46 -7.93 -12.62
CA ALA A 226 -24.58 -9.07 -12.43
C ALA A 226 -25.35 -10.36 -12.17
N ILE A 227 -26.58 -10.28 -11.64
CA ILE A 227 -27.51 -11.39 -11.36
C ILE A 227 -28.52 -11.51 -12.50
#